data_AF-A0AAW1W296-F1
#
_entry.id   AF-A0AAW1W296-F1
#
_cell.length_a   1.000
_cell.length_b   1.000
_cell.length_c   1.000
_cell.angle_alpha   90.00
_cell.angle_beta   90.00
_cell.angle_gamma   90.00
#
_symmetry.space_group_name_H-M   'P 1'
#
loop_
_entity.id
_entity.type
_entity.pdbx_description
1 polymer ?
#
loop_
_entity_poly.entity_id
_entity_poly.type
_entity_poly.pdbx_seq_one_letter_code
_entity_poly.pdbx_strand_id
1 'polypeptide(L)'
;MGRTEDDPRNSVLSQLVESVKAISELPECRNMFRKMYGNFVRRVKLLSPLFEELRDSDKELGDEEVAAFESLGEALHSAKELIKSVNQGSKLYQALEKDKIVDKFHQMTVKIEAALSKIPYENFDMSEEVCEQIELVHAQFKRAKERTDALDSQLEIDLAIAVRDKEPDAAIIKRLSEKLHLRTINDLKKESLAFHELVYSKWRRSRGPV
;
A
#
# COMPACT_ATOMS: atom_id res chain seq x y z
N MET A 1 32.71 8.46 27.33
CA MET A 1 32.52 7.67 26.10
C MET A 1 31.79 6.39 26.50
N GLY A 2 30.46 6.43 26.47
CA GLY A 2 29.62 5.24 26.64
C GLY A 2 29.32 4.67 25.26
N ARG A 3 29.51 3.36 25.09
CA ARG A 3 29.30 2.66 23.83
C ARG A 3 27.82 2.74 23.44
N THR A 4 27.54 3.37 22.31
CA THR A 4 26.31 3.17 21.54
C THR A 4 26.36 1.76 20.96
N GLU A 5 25.99 0.77 21.76
CA GLU A 5 25.53 -0.50 21.22
C GLU A 5 24.21 -0.20 20.51
N ASP A 6 24.09 -0.60 19.25
CA ASP A 6 22.86 -0.47 18.46
C ASP A 6 21.70 -1.13 19.22
N ASP A 7 20.91 -0.32 19.92
CA ASP A 7 19.72 -0.78 20.63
C ASP A 7 18.70 -1.26 19.58
N PRO A 8 18.37 -2.58 19.55
CA PRO A 8 17.37 -3.12 18.64
C PRO A 8 16.03 -2.37 18.71
N ARG A 9 15.73 -1.72 19.85
CA ARG A 9 14.47 -1.00 20.12
C ARG A 9 14.39 0.34 19.37
N ASN A 10 15.45 1.16 19.47
CA ASN A 10 15.60 2.36 18.64
C ASN A 10 15.66 2.00 17.15
N SER A 11 16.19 0.81 16.83
CA SER A 11 16.19 0.29 15.47
C SER A 11 14.76 0.02 14.96
N VAL A 12 13.87 -0.63 15.73
CA VAL A 12 12.49 -0.93 15.29
C VAL A 12 11.65 0.34 15.08
N LEU A 13 11.68 1.30 16.02
CA LEU A 13 10.95 2.56 15.85
C LEU A 13 11.49 3.38 14.68
N SER A 14 12.82 3.43 14.49
CA SER A 14 13.43 4.11 13.35
C SER A 14 13.01 3.45 12.02
N GLN A 15 12.97 2.12 11.95
CA GLN A 15 12.49 1.40 10.78
C GLN A 15 11.01 1.68 10.47
N LEU A 16 10.16 1.88 11.49
CA LEU A 16 8.77 2.26 11.31
C LEU A 16 8.63 3.67 10.74
N VAL A 17 9.37 4.66 11.29
CA VAL A 17 9.42 6.03 10.76
C VAL A 17 9.87 6.02 9.30
N GLU A 18 10.97 5.31 8.99
CA GLU A 18 11.47 5.16 7.63
C GLU A 18 10.47 4.49 6.70
N SER A 19 9.73 3.49 7.19
CA SER A 19 8.70 2.78 6.40
C SER A 19 7.53 3.70 6.06
N VAL A 20 7.01 4.46 7.03
CA VAL A 20 5.94 5.45 6.81
C VAL A 20 6.41 6.52 5.84
N LYS A 21 7.62 7.06 6.03
CA LYS A 21 8.22 8.06 5.14
C LYS A 21 8.37 7.50 3.72
N ALA A 22 8.92 6.31 3.58
CA ALA A 22 9.10 5.69 2.27
C ALA A 22 7.77 5.44 1.56
N ILE A 23 6.71 5.03 2.26
CA ILE A 23 5.36 4.91 1.67
C ILE A 23 4.81 6.29 1.27
N SER A 24 5.11 7.31 2.08
CA SER A 24 4.63 8.68 1.91
C SER A 24 5.21 9.40 0.71
N GLU A 25 6.44 9.06 0.34
CA GLU A 25 7.22 9.59 -0.78
C GLU A 25 6.99 8.82 -2.09
N LEU A 26 6.23 7.71 -2.07
CA LEU A 26 5.91 6.99 -3.29
C LEU A 26 5.07 7.86 -4.24
N PRO A 27 5.31 7.76 -5.56
CA PRO A 27 4.68 8.63 -6.52
C PRO A 27 3.16 8.44 -6.53
N GLU A 28 2.43 9.48 -6.93
CA GLU A 28 0.99 9.39 -7.12
C GLU A 28 0.64 8.27 -8.12
N CYS A 29 -0.35 7.47 -7.74
CA CYS A 29 -0.83 6.40 -8.58
C CYS A 29 -1.63 6.95 -9.77
N ARG A 30 -1.22 6.61 -10.99
CA ARG A 30 -1.84 7.05 -12.25
C ARG A 30 -2.55 5.91 -12.96
N ASN A 31 -3.45 5.24 -12.24
CA ASN A 31 -4.30 4.17 -12.76
C ASN A 31 -5.67 4.18 -12.04
N MET A 32 -6.52 3.19 -12.32
CA MET A 32 -7.86 3.08 -11.75
C MET A 32 -7.90 2.91 -10.22
N PHE A 33 -6.80 2.48 -9.58
CA PHE A 33 -6.70 2.30 -8.14
C PHE A 33 -6.28 3.60 -7.41
N ARG A 34 -6.12 4.72 -8.11
CA ARG A 34 -5.64 6.00 -7.54
C ARG A 34 -6.34 6.40 -6.24
N LYS A 35 -7.66 6.24 -6.17
CA LYS A 35 -8.45 6.58 -4.98
C LYS A 35 -8.10 5.66 -3.80
N MET A 36 -8.15 4.35 -4.01
CA MET A 36 -7.83 3.33 -3.01
C MET A 36 -6.39 3.49 -2.51
N TYR A 37 -5.45 3.60 -3.45
CA TYR A 37 -4.03 3.89 -3.20
C TYR A 37 -3.87 5.14 -2.34
N GLY A 38 -4.47 6.26 -2.75
CA GLY A 38 -4.31 7.53 -2.05
C GLY A 38 -4.91 7.50 -0.65
N ASN A 39 -6.08 6.87 -0.48
CA ASN A 39 -6.70 6.69 0.84
C ASN A 39 -5.87 5.78 1.73
N PHE A 40 -5.23 4.75 1.17
CA PHE A 40 -4.34 3.87 1.92
C PHE A 40 -3.06 4.59 2.37
N VAL A 41 -2.38 5.30 1.46
CA VAL A 41 -1.18 6.09 1.79
C VAL A 41 -1.49 7.16 2.83
N ARG A 42 -2.64 7.84 2.73
CA ARG A 42 -3.08 8.82 3.74
C ARG A 42 -3.25 8.18 5.12
N ARG A 43 -3.88 7.01 5.20
CA ARG A 43 -4.04 6.29 6.47
C ARG A 43 -2.70 5.89 7.08
N VAL A 44 -1.74 5.45 6.28
CA VAL A 44 -0.38 5.13 6.75
C VAL A 44 0.35 6.39 7.25
N LYS A 45 0.20 7.54 6.57
CA LYS A 45 0.81 8.82 6.99
C LYS A 45 0.39 9.25 8.39
N LEU A 46 -0.84 8.91 8.80
CA LEU A 46 -1.37 9.25 10.13
C LEU A 46 -0.62 8.55 11.27
N LEU A 47 0.23 7.57 10.98
CA LEU A 47 1.07 6.89 11.97
C LEU A 47 2.36 7.67 12.30
N SER A 48 2.74 8.70 11.52
CA SER A 48 4.00 9.45 11.75
C SER A 48 4.10 10.04 13.16
N PRO A 49 3.07 10.77 13.66
CA PRO A 49 3.16 11.41 14.97
C PRO A 49 3.38 10.41 16.11
N LEU A 50 2.72 9.24 16.03
CA LEU A 50 2.90 8.15 17.01
C LEU A 50 4.36 7.71 17.09
N PHE A 51 5.00 7.43 15.95
CA PHE A 51 6.37 6.91 15.96
C PHE A 51 7.41 7.99 16.27
N GLU A 52 7.13 9.24 15.94
CA GLU A 52 7.97 10.38 16.31
C GLU A 52 7.97 10.58 17.83
N GLU A 53 6.80 10.59 18.47
CA GLU A 53 6.70 10.75 19.93
C GLU A 53 7.31 9.57 20.69
N LEU A 54 7.06 8.34 20.25
CA LEU A 54 7.66 7.14 20.88
C LEU A 54 9.19 7.12 20.77
N ARG A 55 9.74 7.58 19.64
CA ARG A 55 11.20 7.66 19.43
C ARG A 55 11.84 8.74 20.31
N ASP A 56 11.13 9.84 20.53
CA ASP A 56 11.62 10.96 21.32
C ASP A 56 11.38 10.75 22.83
N SER A 57 10.70 9.67 23.22
CA SER A 57 10.50 9.28 24.62
C SER A 57 11.74 8.61 25.23
N ASP A 58 12.03 8.91 26.50
CA ASP A 58 13.12 8.25 27.25
C ASP A 58 12.74 6.83 27.74
N LYS A 59 11.57 6.31 27.36
CA LYS A 59 11.03 5.05 27.86
C LYS A 59 11.57 3.87 27.06
N GLU A 60 12.08 2.88 27.79
CA GLU A 60 12.47 1.60 27.19
C GLU A 60 11.23 0.76 26.81
N LEU A 61 11.26 0.20 25.60
CA LEU A 61 10.27 -0.79 25.14
C LEU A 61 10.55 -2.16 25.78
N GLY A 62 9.50 -2.83 26.22
CA GLY A 62 9.54 -4.25 26.60
C GLY A 62 9.40 -5.17 25.39
N ASP A 63 9.55 -6.47 25.62
CA ASP A 63 9.54 -7.49 24.56
C ASP A 63 8.18 -7.56 23.83
N GLU A 64 7.08 -7.31 24.55
CA GLU A 64 5.73 -7.30 23.98
C GLU A 64 5.53 -6.12 23.04
N GLU A 65 5.96 -4.92 23.44
CA GLU A 65 5.94 -3.73 22.58
C GLU A 65 6.78 -3.94 21.33
N VAL A 66 8.01 -4.45 21.48
CA VAL A 66 8.92 -4.72 20.36
C VAL A 66 8.26 -5.67 19.36
N ALA A 67 7.73 -6.80 19.82
CA ALA A 67 7.06 -7.77 18.95
C ALA A 67 5.83 -7.18 18.22
N ALA A 68 5.06 -6.31 18.89
CA ALA A 68 3.92 -5.63 18.27
C ALA A 68 4.38 -4.65 17.17
N PHE A 69 5.43 -3.87 17.42
CA PHE A 69 6.00 -2.94 16.45
C PHE A 69 6.68 -3.64 15.27
N GLU A 70 7.39 -4.75 15.51
CA GLU A 70 7.94 -5.60 14.44
C GLU A 70 6.82 -6.14 13.53
N SER A 71 5.73 -6.65 14.12
CA SER A 71 4.57 -7.12 13.35
C SER A 71 3.94 -6.01 12.51
N LEU A 72 3.93 -4.76 13.00
CA LEU A 72 3.46 -3.61 12.24
C LEU A 72 4.46 -3.23 11.13
N GLY A 73 5.76 -3.29 11.41
CA GLY A 73 6.84 -3.05 10.45
C GLY A 73 6.75 -4.00 9.25
N GLU A 74 6.53 -5.29 9.49
CA GLU A 74 6.31 -6.27 8.42
C GLU A 74 5.06 -5.96 7.58
N ALA A 75 3.99 -5.51 8.22
CA ALA A 75 2.76 -5.13 7.53
C ALA A 75 2.99 -3.90 6.65
N LEU A 76 3.69 -2.87 7.15
CA LEU A 76 4.05 -1.68 6.39
C LEU A 76 5.01 -1.99 5.25
N HIS A 77 6.00 -2.87 5.47
CA HIS A 77 6.89 -3.32 4.41
C HIS A 77 6.10 -4.00 3.28
N SER A 78 5.21 -4.94 3.64
CA SER A 78 4.36 -5.62 2.67
C SER A 78 3.44 -4.63 1.93
N ALA A 79 2.93 -3.62 2.64
CA ALA A 79 2.11 -2.56 2.05
C ALA A 79 2.89 -1.73 1.04
N LYS A 80 4.13 -1.34 1.37
CA LYS A 80 5.04 -0.62 0.47
C LYS A 80 5.27 -1.39 -0.82
N GLU A 81 5.52 -2.69 -0.73
CA GLU A 81 5.73 -3.53 -1.91
C GLU A 81 4.45 -3.68 -2.76
N LEU A 82 3.28 -3.80 -2.13
CA LEU A 82 1.99 -3.76 -2.83
C LEU A 82 1.82 -2.44 -3.60
N ILE A 83 2.04 -1.30 -2.94
CA ILE A 83 1.91 0.05 -3.50
C ILE A 83 2.86 0.25 -4.69
N LYS A 84 4.13 -0.17 -4.56
CA LYS A 84 5.10 -0.16 -5.67
C LYS A 84 4.64 -1.02 -6.84
N SER A 85 4.19 -2.25 -6.57
CA SER A 85 3.74 -3.17 -7.61
C SER A 85 2.54 -2.61 -8.40
N VAL A 86 1.65 -1.88 -7.73
CA VAL A 86 0.51 -1.22 -8.36
C VAL A 86 0.96 -0.06 -9.25
N ASN A 87 1.95 0.71 -8.82
CA ASN A 87 2.49 1.83 -9.61
C ASN A 87 3.32 1.40 -10.83
N GLN A 88 4.02 0.27 -10.73
CA GLN A 88 4.95 -0.21 -11.78
C GLN A 88 4.30 -1.22 -12.74
N GLY A 89 3.24 -1.91 -12.32
CA GLY A 89 2.60 -2.93 -13.14
C GLY A 89 1.80 -2.38 -14.33
N SER A 90 1.56 -3.26 -15.30
CA SER A 90 0.71 -2.96 -16.47
C SER A 90 -0.71 -2.59 -16.01
N LYS A 91 -1.15 -1.39 -16.38
CA LYS A 91 -2.45 -0.86 -15.99
C LYS A 91 -3.59 -1.66 -16.61
N LEU A 92 -3.42 -2.13 -17.86
CA LEU A 92 -4.40 -2.99 -18.54
C LEU A 92 -4.53 -4.32 -17.81
N TYR A 93 -3.41 -4.97 -17.52
CA TYR A 93 -3.44 -6.26 -16.81
C TYR A 93 -4.00 -6.12 -15.40
N GLN A 94 -3.61 -5.07 -14.67
CA GLN A 94 -4.16 -4.79 -13.35
C GLN A 94 -5.67 -4.51 -13.39
N ALA A 95 -6.18 -3.88 -14.45
CA ALA A 95 -7.61 -3.67 -14.63
C ALA A 95 -8.37 -4.99 -14.89
N LEU A 96 -7.75 -5.96 -15.58
CA LEU A 96 -8.31 -7.30 -15.73
C LEU A 96 -8.31 -8.09 -14.41
N GLU A 97 -7.32 -7.84 -13.55
CA GLU A 97 -7.15 -8.50 -12.25
C GLU A 97 -7.62 -7.63 -11.06
N LYS A 98 -8.57 -6.74 -11.32
CA LYS A 98 -9.00 -5.71 -10.35
C LYS A 98 -9.32 -6.32 -8.99
N ASP A 99 -10.07 -7.41 -8.95
CA ASP A 99 -10.60 -7.99 -7.71
C ASP A 99 -9.45 -8.52 -6.84
N LYS A 100 -8.41 -9.08 -7.48
CA LYS A 100 -7.20 -9.52 -6.76
C LYS A 100 -6.42 -8.36 -6.17
N ILE A 101 -6.41 -7.20 -6.83
CA ILE A 101 -5.71 -6.01 -6.31
C ILE A 101 -6.51 -5.38 -5.17
N VAL A 102 -7.83 -5.27 -5.33
CA VAL A 102 -8.74 -4.81 -4.27
C VAL A 102 -8.60 -5.68 -3.03
N ASP A 103 -8.66 -7.00 -3.20
CA ASP A 103 -8.50 -7.97 -2.13
C ASP A 103 -7.14 -7.84 -1.43
N LYS A 104 -6.04 -7.65 -2.18
CA LYS A 104 -4.72 -7.39 -1.57
C LYS A 104 -4.68 -6.12 -0.73
N PHE A 105 -5.28 -5.02 -1.18
CA PHE A 105 -5.36 -3.79 -0.38
C PHE A 105 -6.22 -3.96 0.87
N HIS A 106 -7.31 -4.72 0.75
CA HIS A 106 -8.17 -5.06 1.88
C HIS A 106 -7.44 -5.93 2.90
N GLN A 107 -6.80 -7.02 2.47
CA GLN A 107 -5.94 -7.87 3.32
C GLN A 107 -4.85 -7.06 4.01
N MET A 108 -4.24 -6.11 3.29
CA MET A 108 -3.23 -5.23 3.91
C MET A 108 -3.83 -4.30 4.96
N THR A 109 -5.02 -3.77 4.70
CA THR A 109 -5.77 -2.96 5.69
C THR A 109 -6.09 -3.77 6.94
N VAL A 110 -6.54 -5.02 6.78
CA VAL A 110 -6.79 -5.96 7.89
C VAL A 110 -5.51 -6.25 8.66
N LYS A 111 -4.40 -6.53 7.97
CA LYS A 111 -3.11 -6.85 8.60
C LYS A 111 -2.57 -5.68 9.44
N ILE A 112 -2.63 -4.46 8.90
CA ILE A 112 -2.19 -3.26 9.63
C ILE A 112 -3.09 -2.99 10.84
N GLU A 113 -4.41 -3.08 10.68
CA GLU A 113 -5.35 -2.91 11.79
C GLU A 113 -5.09 -3.91 12.93
N ALA A 114 -4.94 -5.19 12.59
CA ALA A 114 -4.63 -6.22 13.57
C ALA A 114 -3.27 -6.02 14.25
N ALA A 115 -2.27 -5.48 13.56
CA ALA A 115 -0.98 -5.16 14.15
C ALA A 115 -1.07 -3.96 15.10
N LEU A 116 -1.82 -2.92 14.73
CA LEU A 116 -2.07 -1.76 15.58
C LEU A 116 -2.81 -2.15 16.87
N SER A 117 -3.81 -3.04 16.78
CA SER A 117 -4.58 -3.47 17.96
C SER A 117 -3.77 -4.29 18.98
N LYS A 118 -2.56 -4.73 18.63
CA LYS A 118 -1.66 -5.46 19.55
C LYS A 118 -0.72 -4.56 20.33
N ILE A 119 -0.63 -3.27 19.97
CA ILE A 119 0.28 -2.34 20.66
C ILE A 119 -0.35 -1.99 22.02
N PRO A 120 0.36 -2.19 23.14
CA PRO A 120 -0.18 -1.87 24.46
C PRO A 120 -0.05 -0.37 24.74
N TYR A 121 -0.94 0.44 24.14
CA TYR A 121 -0.85 1.91 24.22
C TYR A 121 -0.89 2.47 25.64
N GLU A 122 -1.54 1.76 26.56
CA GLU A 122 -1.61 2.07 27.99
C GLU A 122 -0.23 2.11 28.67
N ASN A 123 0.77 1.48 28.06
CA ASN A 123 2.14 1.50 28.54
C ASN A 123 2.91 2.75 28.12
N PHE A 124 2.37 3.65 27.30
CA PHE A 124 3.09 4.86 26.88
C PHE A 124 2.48 6.11 27.52
N ASP A 125 3.35 6.99 28.04
CA ASP A 125 2.95 8.32 28.48
C ASP A 125 3.00 9.25 27.26
N MET A 126 1.91 9.28 26.51
CA MET A 126 1.78 10.04 25.26
C MET A 126 0.92 11.29 25.49
N SER A 127 1.19 12.31 24.70
CA SER A 127 0.39 13.52 24.62
C SER A 127 -1.07 13.21 24.27
N GLU A 128 -1.99 14.07 24.75
CA GLU A 128 -3.42 13.97 24.43
C GLU A 128 -3.65 14.01 22.90
N GLU A 129 -2.90 14.87 22.19
CA GLU A 129 -2.94 14.99 20.73
C GLU A 129 -2.59 13.66 20.02
N VAL A 130 -1.56 12.96 20.48
CA VAL A 130 -1.18 11.67 19.88
C VAL A 130 -2.13 10.55 20.29
N CYS A 131 -2.70 10.58 21.49
CA CYS A 131 -3.78 9.67 21.87
C CYS A 131 -4.98 9.80 20.93
N GLU A 132 -5.47 11.02 20.70
CA GLU A 132 -6.56 11.29 19.75
C GLU A 132 -6.22 10.82 18.32
N GLN A 133 -4.97 11.04 17.91
CA GLN A 133 -4.49 10.61 16.60
C GLN A 133 -4.49 9.08 16.45
N ILE A 134 -4.10 8.34 17.49
CA ILE A 134 -4.14 6.87 17.52
C ILE A 134 -5.59 6.39 17.39
N GLU A 135 -6.52 6.97 18.16
CA GLU A 135 -7.94 6.64 18.06
C GLU A 135 -8.49 6.87 16.65
N LEU A 136 -8.12 8.01 16.04
CA LEU A 136 -8.48 8.33 14.67
C LEU A 136 -7.95 7.29 13.68
N VAL A 137 -6.68 6.89 13.82
CA VAL A 137 -6.05 5.85 12.99
C VAL A 137 -6.81 4.53 13.10
N HIS A 138 -7.05 4.05 14.32
CA HIS A 138 -7.81 2.82 14.57
C HIS A 138 -9.19 2.88 13.93
N ALA A 139 -9.92 3.98 14.16
CA ALA A 139 -11.24 4.18 13.58
C ALA A 139 -11.20 4.19 12.04
N GLN A 140 -10.18 4.77 11.42
CA GLN A 140 -10.04 4.77 9.96
C GLN A 140 -9.71 3.40 9.39
N PHE A 141 -8.80 2.64 10.03
CA PHE A 141 -8.45 1.29 9.58
C PHE A 141 -9.60 0.30 9.79
N LYS A 142 -10.30 0.36 10.92
CA LYS A 142 -11.50 -0.45 11.19
C LYS A 142 -12.60 -0.19 10.17
N ARG A 143 -12.93 1.08 9.92
CA ARG A 143 -13.91 1.45 8.89
C ARG A 143 -13.50 1.02 7.49
N ALA A 144 -12.20 1.07 7.16
CA ALA A 144 -11.71 0.65 5.86
C ALA A 144 -11.71 -0.88 5.71
N LYS A 145 -11.47 -1.61 6.79
CA LYS A 145 -11.62 -3.07 6.87
C LYS A 145 -13.07 -3.51 6.66
N GLU A 146 -14.05 -2.73 7.09
CA GLU A 146 -15.48 -3.06 6.90
C GLU A 146 -16.02 -2.71 5.51
N ARG A 147 -15.26 -1.96 4.70
CA ARG A 147 -15.69 -1.50 3.37
C ARG A 147 -14.99 -2.25 2.25
N THR A 148 -15.75 -2.60 1.21
CA THR A 148 -15.20 -2.94 -0.09
C THR A 148 -15.39 -1.72 -1.00
N ASP A 149 -14.31 -1.02 -1.33
CA ASP A 149 -14.37 0.12 -2.25
C ASP A 149 -14.83 -0.37 -3.63
N ALA A 150 -16.00 0.08 -4.08
CA ALA A 150 -16.46 -0.16 -5.44
C ALA A 150 -15.59 0.61 -6.43
N LEU A 151 -15.01 -0.11 -7.40
CA LEU A 151 -14.27 0.47 -8.51
C LEU A 151 -15.22 0.86 -9.66
N ASP A 152 -14.69 1.64 -10.61
CA ASP A 152 -15.43 2.19 -11.74
C ASP A 152 -15.97 1.10 -12.67
N SER A 153 -17.27 0.80 -12.56
CA SER A 153 -17.94 -0.24 -13.33
C SER A 153 -17.90 -0.01 -14.84
N GLN A 154 -17.79 1.23 -15.31
CA GLN A 154 -17.74 1.53 -16.75
C GLN A 154 -16.39 1.16 -17.37
N LEU A 155 -15.29 1.26 -16.60
CA LEU A 155 -13.98 0.80 -17.06
C LEU A 155 -13.97 -0.69 -17.35
N GLU A 156 -14.67 -1.47 -16.52
CA GLU A 156 -14.75 -2.93 -16.65
C GLU A 156 -15.54 -3.34 -17.89
N ILE A 157 -16.66 -2.68 -18.15
CA ILE A 157 -17.48 -2.89 -19.35
C ILE A 157 -16.64 -2.59 -20.61
N ASP A 158 -15.98 -1.43 -20.64
CA ASP A 158 -15.15 -1.02 -21.77
C ASP A 158 -14.00 -2.02 -22.02
N LEU A 159 -13.38 -2.52 -20.95
CA LEU A 159 -12.29 -3.50 -21.04
C LEU A 159 -12.79 -4.86 -21.55
N ALA A 160 -13.94 -5.32 -21.06
CA ALA A 160 -14.56 -6.57 -21.52
C ALA A 160 -14.93 -6.52 -23.01
N ILE A 161 -15.44 -5.38 -23.48
CA ILE A 161 -15.73 -5.17 -24.91
C ILE A 161 -14.44 -5.20 -25.72
N ALA A 162 -13.42 -4.45 -25.29
CA ALA A 162 -12.14 -4.36 -26.00
C ALA A 162 -11.36 -5.69 -26.07
N VAL A 163 -11.55 -6.59 -25.10
CA VAL A 163 -10.93 -7.93 -25.12
C VAL A 163 -11.68 -8.90 -26.06
N ARG A 164 -13.01 -8.79 -26.15
CA ARG A 164 -13.84 -9.70 -26.94
C ARG A 164 -13.83 -9.33 -28.42
N ASP A 165 -13.93 -8.05 -28.73
CA ASP A 165 -14.15 -7.58 -30.09
C ASP A 165 -12.78 -7.32 -30.75
N LYS A 166 -12.57 -7.85 -31.96
CA LYS A 166 -11.30 -7.69 -32.70
C LYS A 166 -11.02 -6.23 -33.09
N GLU A 167 -12.08 -5.43 -33.26
CA GLU A 167 -12.04 -4.02 -33.65
C GLU A 167 -12.98 -3.23 -32.74
N PRO A 168 -12.56 -2.91 -31.50
CA PRO A 168 -13.39 -2.15 -30.59
C PRO A 168 -13.58 -0.70 -31.07
N ASP A 169 -14.75 -0.14 -30.80
CA ASP A 169 -15.11 1.23 -31.16
C ASP A 169 -14.07 2.25 -30.65
N ALA A 170 -13.73 3.23 -31.49
CA ALA A 170 -12.78 4.30 -31.16
C ALA A 170 -13.15 5.06 -29.86
N ALA A 171 -14.44 5.21 -29.56
CA ALA A 171 -14.93 5.80 -28.32
C ALA A 171 -14.58 4.94 -27.09
N ILE A 172 -14.62 3.61 -27.20
CA ILE A 172 -14.21 2.68 -26.13
C ILE A 172 -12.70 2.81 -25.91
N ILE A 173 -11.91 2.76 -26.99
CA ILE A 173 -10.45 2.92 -26.91
C ILE A 173 -10.08 4.26 -26.27
N LYS A 174 -10.76 5.35 -26.64
CA LYS A 174 -10.56 6.67 -26.06
C LYS A 174 -10.85 6.68 -24.55
N ARG A 175 -11.99 6.12 -24.10
CA ARG A 175 -12.33 6.03 -22.67
C ARG A 175 -11.33 5.20 -21.89
N LEU A 176 -10.88 4.06 -22.43
CA LEU A 176 -9.84 3.22 -21.81
C LEU A 176 -8.53 3.97 -21.67
N SER A 177 -8.06 4.63 -22.73
CA SER A 177 -6.85 5.47 -22.71
C SER A 177 -6.94 6.57 -21.65
N GLU A 178 -8.10 7.23 -21.54
CA GLU A 178 -8.32 8.31 -20.57
C GLU A 178 -8.32 7.82 -19.12
N LYS A 179 -9.05 6.73 -18.82
CA LYS A 179 -9.21 6.16 -17.47
C LYS A 179 -7.97 5.43 -16.98
N LEU A 180 -7.24 4.77 -17.88
CA LEU A 180 -5.96 4.13 -17.55
C LEU A 180 -4.78 5.11 -17.63
N HIS A 181 -5.01 6.37 -17.99
CA HIS A 181 -3.94 7.35 -18.20
C HIS A 181 -2.84 6.83 -19.16
N LEU A 182 -3.26 6.31 -20.32
CA LEU A 182 -2.39 5.83 -21.41
C LEU A 182 -2.49 6.79 -22.60
N ARG A 183 -2.05 8.05 -22.39
CA ARG A 183 -2.35 9.17 -23.30
C ARG A 183 -1.19 9.53 -24.23
N THR A 184 0.02 9.12 -23.89
CA THR A 184 1.23 9.44 -24.66
C THR A 184 1.92 8.17 -25.15
N ILE A 185 2.76 8.32 -26.19
CA ILE A 185 3.63 7.24 -26.66
C ILE A 185 4.52 6.71 -25.52
N ASN A 186 4.95 7.59 -24.62
CA ASN A 186 5.75 7.19 -23.46
C ASN A 186 4.95 6.31 -22.48
N ASP A 187 3.67 6.64 -22.24
CA ASP A 187 2.80 5.81 -21.40
C ASP A 187 2.60 4.43 -22.03
N LEU A 188 2.39 4.37 -23.35
CA LEU A 188 2.23 3.10 -24.08
C LEU A 188 3.51 2.25 -24.08
N LYS A 189 4.69 2.89 -24.20
CA LYS A 189 5.98 2.19 -24.08
C LYS A 189 6.17 1.59 -22.68
N LYS A 190 5.87 2.36 -21.63
CA LYS A 190 5.93 1.89 -20.24
C LYS A 190 4.94 0.75 -20.00
N GLU A 191 3.72 0.88 -20.51
CA GLU A 191 2.69 -0.15 -20.40
C GLU A 191 3.12 -1.45 -21.08
N SER A 192 3.65 -1.36 -22.31
CA SER A 192 4.18 -2.52 -23.04
C SER A 192 5.33 -3.19 -22.29
N LEU A 193 6.27 -2.42 -21.74
CA LEU A 193 7.38 -2.96 -20.94
C LEU A 193 6.86 -3.69 -19.69
N ALA A 194 5.99 -3.04 -18.91
CA ALA A 194 5.42 -3.63 -17.70
C ALA A 194 4.63 -4.91 -17.99
N PHE A 195 3.95 -4.98 -19.13
CA PHE A 195 3.26 -6.18 -19.57
C PHE A 195 4.24 -7.30 -19.95
N HIS A 196 5.33 -7.00 -20.67
CA HIS A 196 6.36 -7.98 -21.00
C HIS A 196 7.04 -8.55 -19.75
N GLU A 197 7.40 -7.69 -18.79
CA GLU A 197 7.98 -8.11 -17.50
C GLU A 197 7.03 -9.04 -16.73
N LEU A 198 5.73 -8.73 -16.72
CA LEU A 198 4.71 -9.59 -16.12
C LEU A 198 4.70 -10.98 -16.78
N VAL A 199 4.62 -11.04 -18.12
CA VAL A 199 4.60 -12.31 -18.87
C VAL A 199 5.85 -13.12 -18.58
N TYR A 200 7.02 -12.49 -18.61
CA TYR A 200 8.29 -13.13 -18.30
C TYR A 200 8.33 -13.68 -16.86
N SER A 201 7.87 -12.89 -15.88
CA SER A 201 7.83 -13.31 -14.47
C SER A 201 6.88 -14.48 -14.22
N LYS A 202 5.74 -14.54 -14.93
CA LYS A 202 4.78 -15.64 -14.86
C LYS A 202 5.36 -16.90 -15.50
N TRP A 203 6.00 -16.76 -16.66
CA TRP A 203 6.66 -17.85 -17.35
C TRP A 203 7.76 -18.48 -16.50
N ARG A 204 8.62 -17.66 -15.87
CA ARG A 204 9.68 -18.15 -14.97
C ARG A 204 9.11 -18.95 -13.79
N ARG A 205 8.02 -18.47 -13.18
CA ARG A 205 7.35 -19.17 -12.07
C ARG A 205 6.73 -20.50 -12.48
N SER A 206 6.25 -20.62 -13.72
CA SER A 206 5.65 -21.86 -14.24
C SER A 206 6.65 -22.97 -14.53
N ARG A 207 7.96 -22.67 -14.60
CA ARG A 207 9.00 -23.67 -14.92
C ARG A 207 9.87 -24.10 -13.73
N GLY A 208 9.69 -23.53 -12.53
CA GLY A 208 10.55 -23.80 -11.38
C GLY A 208 12.00 -23.30 -11.58
N PRO A 209 12.83 -23.22 -10.52
CA PRO A 209 14.26 -22.97 -10.70
C PRO A 209 14.89 -24.16 -11.43
N VAL A 210 15.70 -23.86 -12.45
CA VAL A 210 16.54 -24.84 -13.17
C VAL A 210 17.64 -25.34 -12.23
#